data_AF-A0A5C8FBL2-F1
#
_entry.id   AF-A0A5C8FBL2-F1
#
_cell.length_a   1.000
_cell.length_b   1.000
_cell.length_c   1.000
_cell.angle_alpha   90.00
_cell.angle_beta   90.00
_cell.angle_gamma   90.00
#
_symmetry.space_group_name_H-M   'P 1'
#
loop_
_entity.id
_entity.type
_entity.pdbx_description
1 polymer ?
#
loop_
_entity_poly.entity_id
_entity_poly.type
_entity_poly.pdbx_seq_one_letter_code
_entity_poly.pdbx_strand_id
1 'polypeptide(L)'
;MFSRRVLLGKYKWLFFKNPNLTEKYIGIEKYNFTEKELEIAKNNLIHFRDELKKKNIDFIFMVCPDKQFIYSKYMPDYIKRKSTKNGTDIFVEYIKNNTDIKVVYPKEELLKYKDKYQLYYKYDAHWNTLGAYIEYTQLMKSLNLYIDNIDNVDIKDFDGNQSYNLGVYQYNDMAYLLSLNSLKYYNDDKTYIISNYIIKNYATNYYISSENFSFNSKLYNNKSNIMIIIDSFGLNMIGLYRYGI
;
A
#
# COMPACT_ATOMS: atom_id res chain seq x y z
N MET A 1 -10.32 27.07 -0.59
CA MET A 1 -11.28 25.96 -0.37
C MET A 1 -10.71 25.06 0.72
N PHE A 2 -11.30 25.06 1.93
CA PHE A 2 -10.84 24.20 3.03
C PHE A 2 -11.65 22.91 3.03
N SER A 3 -11.07 21.81 2.53
CA SER A 3 -11.70 20.50 2.62
C SER A 3 -11.50 19.90 4.00
N ARG A 4 -12.55 19.25 4.51
CA ARG A 4 -12.48 18.49 5.77
C ARG A 4 -11.71 17.17 5.61
N ARG A 5 -11.61 16.66 4.38
CA ARG A 5 -11.10 15.31 4.07
C ARG A 5 -9.81 15.28 3.24
N VAL A 6 -9.39 16.43 2.71
CA VAL A 6 -8.18 16.53 1.89
C VAL A 6 -7.36 17.74 2.32
N LEU A 7 -6.06 17.53 2.47
CA LEU A 7 -5.07 18.55 2.73
C LEU A 7 -4.28 18.81 1.43
N LEU A 8 -4.21 20.08 1.02
CA LEU A 8 -3.36 20.50 -0.10
C LEU A 8 -1.93 20.71 0.40
N GLY A 9 -1.01 19.92 -0.10
CA GLY A 9 0.43 20.01 0.09
C GLY A 9 1.15 20.84 -0.98
N LYS A 10 2.48 20.87 -0.87
CA LYS A 10 3.38 21.50 -1.83
C LYS A 10 3.31 20.81 -3.18
N TYR A 11 3.58 21.56 -4.24
CA TYR A 11 3.57 21.07 -5.62
C TYR A 11 2.27 20.36 -6.02
N LYS A 12 1.13 20.75 -5.43
CA LYS A 12 -0.21 20.16 -5.64
C LYS A 12 -0.41 18.74 -5.12
N TRP A 13 0.49 18.20 -4.28
CA TRP A 13 0.23 16.91 -3.64
C TRP A 13 -1.00 16.98 -2.74
N LEU A 14 -1.92 16.03 -2.87
CA LEU A 14 -3.08 15.92 -1.99
C LEU A 14 -2.80 14.87 -0.92
N PHE A 15 -3.20 15.11 0.31
CA PHE A 15 -3.08 14.17 1.41
C PHE A 15 -4.43 13.93 2.06
N PHE A 16 -4.71 12.68 2.42
CA PHE A 16 -5.95 12.33 3.07
C PHE A 16 -6.00 12.98 4.47
N LYS A 17 -7.18 13.45 4.86
CA LYS A 17 -7.44 14.02 6.17
C LYS A 17 -8.59 13.24 6.80
N ASN A 18 -8.28 12.49 7.85
CA ASN A 18 -9.27 11.94 8.78
C ASN A 18 -9.12 12.69 10.11
N PRO A 19 -10.10 12.65 11.04
CA PRO A 19 -9.89 13.14 12.39
C PRO A 19 -8.59 12.58 12.97
N ASN A 20 -7.78 13.47 13.53
CA ASN A 20 -6.52 13.17 14.19
C ASN A 20 -5.38 12.70 13.27
N LEU A 21 -5.58 12.53 11.96
CA LEU A 21 -4.51 12.05 11.06
C LEU A 21 -3.39 13.08 10.90
N THR A 22 -3.73 14.37 10.86
CA THR A 22 -2.75 15.46 10.84
C THR A 22 -1.99 15.54 12.16
N GLU A 23 -2.68 15.35 13.28
CA GLU A 23 -2.12 15.34 14.62
C GLU A 23 -1.19 14.13 14.84
N LYS A 24 -1.57 12.95 14.33
CA LYS A 24 -0.72 11.76 14.24
C LYS A 24 0.50 12.00 13.35
N TYR A 25 0.34 12.70 12.23
CA TYR A 25 1.46 13.09 11.37
C TYR A 25 2.43 14.03 12.09
N ILE A 26 1.90 15.03 12.80
CA ILE A 26 2.68 15.96 13.63
C ILE A 26 3.43 15.18 14.74
N GLY A 27 2.86 14.08 15.22
CA GLY A 27 3.42 13.28 16.32
C GLY A 27 2.95 13.78 17.69
N ILE A 28 1.69 14.18 17.79
CA ILE A 28 1.08 14.52 19.09
C ILE A 28 0.73 13.23 19.82
N GLU A 29 1.42 12.98 20.94
CA GLU A 29 1.38 11.71 21.70
C GLU A 29 -0.02 11.25 22.07
N LYS A 30 -0.92 12.18 22.44
CA LYS A 30 -2.32 11.87 22.77
C LYS A 30 -3.07 11.09 21.68
N TYR A 31 -2.63 11.19 20.42
CA TYR A 31 -3.26 10.51 19.29
C TYR A 31 -2.51 9.25 18.84
N ASN A 32 -1.43 8.88 19.52
CA ASN A 32 -0.80 7.57 19.33
C ASN A 32 -1.56 6.49 20.11
N PHE A 33 -1.27 5.23 19.79
CA PHE A 33 -1.81 4.10 20.52
C PHE A 33 -1.31 4.10 21.97
N THR A 34 -2.24 3.93 22.90
CA THR A 34 -1.95 3.64 24.29
C THR A 34 -1.44 2.20 24.43
N GLU A 35 -0.72 1.90 25.51
CA GLU A 35 -0.26 0.54 25.81
C GLU A 35 -1.43 -0.46 25.88
N LYS A 36 -2.57 -0.04 26.46
CA LYS A 36 -3.79 -0.86 26.49
C LYS A 36 -4.33 -1.17 25.10
N GLU A 37 -4.33 -0.19 24.18
CA GLU A 37 -4.77 -0.42 22.80
C GLU A 37 -3.80 -1.36 22.04
N LEU A 38 -2.50 -1.21 22.28
CA LEU A 38 -1.47 -2.10 21.73
C LEU A 38 -1.62 -3.54 22.24
N GLU A 39 -1.85 -3.72 23.54
CA GLU A 39 -2.12 -5.02 24.18
C GLU A 39 -3.38 -5.68 23.61
N ILE A 40 -4.48 -4.93 23.47
CA ILE A 40 -5.73 -5.43 22.87
C ILE A 40 -5.48 -5.90 21.43
N ALA A 41 -4.82 -5.08 20.62
CA ALA A 41 -4.55 -5.42 19.23
C ALA A 41 -3.62 -6.64 19.09
N LYS A 42 -2.58 -6.73 19.94
CA LYS A 42 -1.71 -7.91 20.04
C LYS A 42 -2.51 -9.18 20.35
N ASN A 43 -3.34 -9.15 21.38
CA ASN A 43 -4.12 -10.32 21.80
C ASN A 43 -5.13 -10.75 20.72
N ASN A 44 -5.74 -9.80 20.02
CA ASN A 44 -6.64 -10.09 18.90
C ASN A 44 -5.89 -10.74 17.72
N LEU A 45 -4.70 -10.24 17.37
CA LEU A 45 -3.88 -10.81 16.29
C LEU A 45 -3.37 -12.21 16.65
N ILE A 46 -2.93 -12.44 17.89
CA ILE A 46 -2.53 -13.77 18.38
C ILE A 46 -3.72 -14.73 18.31
N HIS A 47 -4.88 -14.33 18.82
CA HIS A 47 -6.08 -15.16 18.78
C HIS A 47 -6.45 -15.55 17.35
N PHE A 48 -6.49 -14.58 16.43
CA PHE A 48 -6.79 -14.84 15.03
C PHE A 48 -5.78 -15.80 14.39
N ARG A 49 -4.47 -15.58 14.63
CA ARG A 49 -3.41 -16.48 14.18
C ARG A 49 -3.62 -17.90 14.72
N ASP A 50 -3.90 -18.04 16.01
CA ASP A 50 -4.04 -19.35 16.66
C ASP A 50 -5.24 -20.12 16.11
N GLU A 51 -6.36 -19.45 15.82
CA GLU A 51 -7.52 -20.07 15.16
C GLU A 51 -7.20 -20.56 13.74
N LEU A 52 -6.40 -19.81 12.97
CA LEU A 52 -5.91 -20.23 11.65
C LEU A 52 -4.94 -21.42 11.77
N LYS A 53 -4.04 -21.38 12.76
CA LYS A 53 -3.07 -22.45 12.99
C LYS A 53 -3.73 -23.79 13.34
N LYS A 54 -4.86 -23.79 14.07
CA LYS A 54 -5.68 -25.00 14.32
C LYS A 54 -6.17 -25.66 13.04
N LYS A 55 -6.26 -24.90 11.94
CA LYS A 55 -6.66 -25.36 10.60
C LYS A 55 -5.45 -25.55 9.67
N ASN A 56 -4.23 -25.53 10.20
CA ASN A 56 -2.98 -25.61 9.45
C ASN A 56 -2.82 -24.49 8.39
N ILE A 57 -3.29 -23.28 8.73
CA ILE A 57 -3.16 -22.08 7.90
C ILE A 57 -2.15 -21.13 8.55
N ASP A 58 -1.11 -20.78 7.80
CA ASP A 58 -0.15 -19.75 8.20
C ASP A 58 -0.77 -18.35 8.09
N PHE A 59 -0.41 -17.44 9.00
CA PHE A 59 -0.91 -16.07 9.03
C PHE A 59 0.23 -15.07 8.83
N ILE A 60 0.02 -14.14 7.90
CA ILE A 60 0.87 -12.99 7.66
C ILE A 60 0.02 -11.73 7.81
N PHE A 61 0.51 -10.78 8.59
CA PHE A 61 -0.15 -9.50 8.79
C PHE A 61 0.56 -8.42 7.97
N MET A 62 -0.15 -7.83 7.01
CA MET A 62 0.38 -6.84 6.09
C MET A 62 -0.13 -5.44 6.46
N VAL A 63 0.75 -4.44 6.45
CA VAL A 63 0.44 -3.07 6.86
C VAL A 63 0.87 -2.09 5.77
N CYS A 64 -0.07 -1.35 5.22
CA CYS A 64 0.19 -0.34 4.19
C CYS A 64 0.62 0.99 4.85
N PRO A 65 1.77 1.58 4.49
CA PRO A 65 2.18 2.86 5.06
C PRO A 65 1.36 4.03 4.50
N ASP A 66 0.99 5.01 5.34
CA ASP A 66 0.29 6.19 4.84
C ASP A 66 1.22 7.05 3.96
N LYS A 67 0.67 7.57 2.86
CA LYS A 67 1.37 8.42 1.89
C LYS A 67 2.14 9.59 2.53
N GLN A 68 1.55 10.23 3.53
CA GLN A 68 2.15 11.37 4.24
C GLN A 68 3.46 11.03 4.97
N PHE A 69 3.68 9.76 5.35
CA PHE A 69 4.92 9.33 5.99
C PHE A 69 6.00 8.91 5.01
N ILE A 70 5.64 8.62 3.75
CA ILE A 70 6.57 8.40 2.65
C ILE A 70 6.95 9.74 2.01
N TYR A 71 5.96 10.59 1.74
CA TYR A 71 6.08 11.85 1.01
C TYR A 71 5.99 13.10 1.89
N SER A 72 6.59 13.04 3.09
CA SER A 72 6.61 14.14 4.06
C SER A 72 7.16 15.46 3.50
N LYS A 73 8.09 15.40 2.54
CA LYS A 73 8.66 16.58 1.86
C LYS A 73 7.62 17.42 1.12
N TYR A 74 6.47 16.85 0.78
CA TYR A 74 5.38 17.57 0.11
C TYR A 74 4.28 18.03 1.08
N MET A 75 4.39 17.76 2.39
CA MET A 75 3.47 18.33 3.38
C MET A 75 3.67 19.84 3.52
N PRO A 76 2.62 20.63 3.83
CA PRO A 76 2.73 22.08 4.00
C PRO A 76 3.71 22.48 5.12
N ASP A 77 4.45 23.57 4.92
CA ASP A 77 5.50 24.02 5.86
C ASP A 77 4.94 24.46 7.23
N TYR A 78 3.65 24.81 7.30
CA TYR A 78 2.97 25.13 8.55
C TYR A 78 2.64 23.88 9.39
N ILE A 79 2.71 22.68 8.82
CA ILE A 79 2.51 21.41 9.53
C ILE A 79 3.89 20.83 9.87
N LYS A 80 4.41 21.24 11.03
CA LYS A 80 5.72 20.81 11.50
C LYS A 80 5.63 19.46 12.20
N ARG A 81 6.42 18.51 11.73
CA ARG A 81 6.53 17.17 12.29
C ARG A 81 7.50 17.16 13.47
N LYS A 82 7.08 16.61 14.61
CA LYS A 82 7.87 16.50 15.84
C LYS A 82 8.71 15.22 15.91
N SER A 83 8.28 14.15 15.24
CA SER A 83 8.94 12.84 15.26
C SER A 83 8.91 12.16 13.91
N THR A 84 10.00 11.48 13.54
CA THR A 84 10.10 10.64 12.34
C THR A 84 9.41 9.28 12.49
N LYS A 85 9.15 8.85 13.73
CA LYS A 85 8.37 7.65 14.08
C LYS A 85 6.89 8.02 14.21
N ASN A 86 6.02 7.26 13.56
CA ASN A 86 4.57 7.46 13.58
C ASN A 86 3.85 6.34 14.36
N GLY A 87 2.55 6.50 14.59
CA GLY A 87 1.74 5.51 15.30
C GLY A 87 1.76 4.12 14.66
N THR A 88 1.79 4.04 13.33
CA THR A 88 1.92 2.77 12.59
C THR A 88 3.27 2.10 12.84
N ASP A 89 4.36 2.87 12.90
CA ASP A 89 5.69 2.34 13.23
C ASP A 89 5.72 1.80 14.66
N ILE A 90 5.13 2.53 15.62
CA ILE A 90 4.99 2.09 17.02
C ILE A 90 4.21 0.78 17.08
N PHE A 91 3.08 0.72 16.38
CA PHE A 91 2.23 -0.48 16.33
C PHE A 91 2.98 -1.68 15.72
N VAL A 92 3.59 -1.51 14.55
CA VAL A 92 4.32 -2.58 13.84
C VAL A 92 5.48 -3.10 14.68
N GLU A 93 6.28 -2.19 15.26
CA GLU A 93 7.40 -2.56 16.13
C GLU A 93 6.92 -3.30 17.38
N TYR A 94 5.85 -2.82 18.01
CA TYR A 94 5.27 -3.47 19.17
C TYR A 94 4.78 -4.89 18.86
N ILE A 95 4.07 -5.11 17.75
CA ILE A 95 3.64 -6.46 17.33
C ILE A 95 4.84 -7.36 17.03
N LYS A 96 5.84 -6.86 16.30
CA LYS A 96 7.05 -7.63 15.96
C LYS A 96 7.87 -8.04 17.19
N ASN A 97 7.93 -7.18 18.21
CA ASN A 97 8.72 -7.44 19.42
C ASN A 97 8.00 -8.32 20.44
N ASN A 98 6.68 -8.43 20.38
CA ASN A 98 5.86 -9.11 21.39
C ASN A 98 5.10 -10.32 20.84
N THR A 99 5.30 -10.69 19.57
CA THR A 99 4.64 -11.84 18.94
C THR A 99 5.58 -12.54 17.96
N ASP A 100 5.23 -13.76 17.56
CA ASP A 100 5.86 -14.51 16.47
C ASP A 100 5.13 -14.32 15.12
N ILE A 101 4.24 -13.33 15.03
CA ILE A 101 3.47 -13.06 13.81
C ILE A 101 4.40 -12.45 12.75
N LYS A 102 4.38 -13.01 11.55
CA LYS A 102 5.06 -12.43 10.40
C LYS A 102 4.36 -11.13 9.99
N VAL A 103 5.04 -9.99 10.18
CA VAL A 103 4.52 -8.66 9.80
C VAL A 103 5.26 -8.11 8.59
N VAL A 104 4.52 -7.87 7.50
CA VAL A 104 5.00 -7.20 6.28
C VAL A 104 4.63 -5.73 6.38
N TYR A 105 5.65 -4.86 6.34
CA TYR A 105 5.49 -3.40 6.41
C TYR A 105 6.58 -2.75 5.54
N PRO A 106 6.26 -2.26 4.33
CA PRO A 106 7.25 -1.94 3.30
C PRO A 106 7.81 -0.53 3.42
N LYS A 107 7.58 0.17 4.54
CA LYS A 107 7.89 1.60 4.67
C LYS A 107 9.35 1.94 4.34
N GLU A 108 10.31 1.18 4.86
CA GLU A 108 11.74 1.45 4.62
C GLU A 108 12.11 1.30 3.14
N GLU A 109 11.54 0.31 2.45
CA GLU A 109 11.78 0.09 1.02
C GLU A 109 11.11 1.17 0.17
N LEU A 110 9.89 1.59 0.54
CA LEU A 110 9.25 2.74 -0.08
C LEU A 110 10.09 4.02 0.11
N LEU A 111 10.63 4.26 1.31
CA LEU A 111 11.51 5.41 1.58
C LEU A 111 12.81 5.36 0.78
N LYS A 112 13.36 4.17 0.52
CA LYS A 112 14.55 3.97 -0.32
C LYS A 112 14.33 4.40 -1.78
N TYR A 113 13.15 4.12 -2.33
CA TYR A 113 12.86 4.36 -3.76
C TYR A 113 12.02 5.61 -4.06
N LYS A 114 11.43 6.27 -3.05
CA LYS A 114 10.50 7.42 -3.24
C LYS A 114 11.07 8.63 -4.00
N ASP A 115 12.40 8.77 -4.04
CA ASP A 115 13.08 9.87 -4.73
C ASP A 115 13.54 9.47 -6.14
N LYS A 116 13.68 8.16 -6.40
CA LYS A 116 13.94 7.60 -7.74
C LYS A 116 12.65 7.49 -8.55
N TYR A 117 11.56 7.08 -7.89
CA TYR A 117 10.26 6.88 -8.51
C TYR A 117 9.16 7.55 -7.70
N GLN A 118 8.11 7.96 -8.40
CA GLN A 118 6.85 8.28 -7.76
C GLN A 118 6.14 6.96 -7.42
N LEU A 119 5.98 6.64 -6.14
CA LEU A 119 5.43 5.37 -5.65
C LEU A 119 3.97 5.49 -5.20
N TYR A 120 3.50 6.72 -5.01
CA TYR A 120 2.11 7.03 -4.71
C TYR A 120 1.58 8.04 -5.69
N TYR A 121 0.30 7.92 -6.00
CA TYR A 121 -0.39 8.94 -6.76
C TYR A 121 -0.46 10.23 -5.95
N LYS A 122 -0.32 11.34 -6.63
CA LYS A 122 -0.32 12.68 -6.07
C LYS A 122 -1.72 13.09 -5.65
N TYR A 123 -2.71 12.69 -6.44
CA TYR A 123 -4.12 13.06 -6.28
C TYR A 123 -4.99 11.95 -5.70
N ASP A 124 -4.36 10.84 -5.30
CA ASP A 124 -5.02 9.68 -4.73
C ASP A 124 -4.31 9.20 -3.45
N ALA A 125 -5.03 8.62 -2.49
CA ALA A 125 -4.45 8.16 -1.22
C ALA A 125 -3.52 6.95 -1.37
N HIS A 126 -3.66 6.19 -2.45
CA HIS A 126 -3.01 4.90 -2.64
C HIS A 126 -1.62 5.02 -3.30
N TRP A 127 -0.83 3.95 -3.13
CA TRP A 127 0.33 3.74 -3.97
C TRP A 127 -0.07 3.53 -5.45
N ASN A 128 0.87 3.73 -6.37
CA ASN A 128 0.70 3.27 -7.75
C ASN A 128 1.24 1.84 -7.92
N THR A 129 1.23 1.34 -9.15
CA THR A 129 1.71 -0.02 -9.49
C THR A 129 3.13 -0.30 -8.98
N LEU A 130 4.01 0.69 -8.96
CA LEU A 130 5.40 0.49 -8.54
C LEU A 130 5.55 0.49 -7.02
N GLY A 131 4.78 1.32 -6.30
CA GLY A 131 4.69 1.21 -4.84
C GLY A 131 4.04 -0.10 -4.41
N ALA A 132 3.02 -0.57 -5.12
CA ALA A 132 2.40 -1.89 -4.93
C ALA A 132 3.40 -3.03 -5.20
N TYR A 133 4.29 -2.88 -6.19
CA TYR A 133 5.35 -3.86 -6.47
C TYR A 133 6.32 -3.99 -5.32
N ILE A 134 6.73 -2.88 -4.71
CA ILE A 134 7.59 -2.92 -3.51
C ILE A 134 6.92 -3.73 -2.41
N GLU A 135 5.65 -3.49 -2.09
CA GLU A 135 4.94 -4.28 -1.07
C GLU A 135 4.84 -5.76 -1.46
N TYR A 136 4.46 -6.02 -2.71
CA TYR A 136 4.38 -7.37 -3.26
C TYR A 136 5.71 -8.10 -3.10
N THR A 137 6.86 -7.46 -3.39
CA THR A 137 8.16 -8.11 -3.20
C THR A 137 8.46 -8.45 -1.74
N GLN A 138 8.03 -7.62 -0.78
CA GLN A 138 8.21 -7.90 0.65
C GLN A 138 7.31 -9.05 1.11
N LEU A 139 6.07 -9.12 0.60
CA LEU A 139 5.19 -10.25 0.85
C LEU A 139 5.77 -11.56 0.28
N MET A 140 6.24 -11.56 -0.97
CA MET A 140 6.86 -12.75 -1.59
C MET A 140 8.08 -13.23 -0.79
N LYS A 141 8.96 -12.32 -0.35
CA LYS A 141 10.09 -12.65 0.52
C LYS A 141 9.63 -13.28 1.84
N SER A 142 8.54 -12.81 2.44
CA SER A 142 8.00 -13.38 3.69
C SER A 142 7.44 -14.80 3.54
N LEU A 143 7.10 -15.17 2.30
CA LEU A 143 6.68 -16.50 1.86
C LEU A 143 7.86 -17.37 1.37
N ASN A 144 9.10 -16.87 1.46
CA ASN A 144 10.31 -17.51 0.90
C ASN A 144 10.22 -17.74 -0.61
N LEU A 145 9.49 -16.88 -1.33
CA LEU A 145 9.39 -16.91 -2.79
C LEU A 145 10.43 -15.95 -3.38
N TYR A 146 11.12 -16.42 -4.42
CA TYR A 146 12.03 -15.58 -5.18
C TYR A 146 11.24 -14.57 -5.99
N ILE A 147 11.68 -13.31 -5.95
CA ILE A 147 11.12 -12.23 -6.74
C ILE A 147 12.19 -11.20 -7.04
N ASP A 148 12.14 -10.63 -8.25
CA ASP A 148 13.10 -9.61 -8.64
C ASP A 148 12.94 -8.34 -7.80
N ASN A 149 14.06 -7.77 -7.35
CA ASN A 149 14.04 -6.45 -6.75
C ASN A 149 13.61 -5.41 -7.81
N ILE A 150 13.03 -4.28 -7.38
CA ILE A 150 12.66 -3.16 -8.26
C ILE A 150 13.83 -2.66 -9.12
N ASP A 151 15.09 -2.82 -8.69
CA ASP A 151 16.26 -2.45 -9.49
C ASP A 151 16.58 -3.43 -10.64
N ASN A 152 15.98 -4.64 -10.64
CA ASN A 152 16.25 -5.70 -11.61
C ASN A 152 15.07 -5.96 -12.56
N VAL A 153 14.03 -5.12 -12.54
CA VAL A 153 12.87 -5.24 -13.42
C VAL A 153 12.86 -4.14 -14.48
N ASP A 154 12.26 -4.43 -15.63
CA ASP A 154 12.12 -3.46 -16.73
C ASP A 154 10.92 -2.54 -16.46
N ILE A 155 11.22 -1.31 -16.03
CA ILE A 155 10.23 -0.29 -15.66
C ILE A 155 10.08 0.69 -16.81
N LYS A 156 8.84 0.81 -17.31
CA LYS A 156 8.45 1.83 -18.28
C LYS A 156 7.59 2.88 -17.59
N ASP A 157 7.96 4.15 -17.70
CA ASP A 157 7.16 5.26 -17.18
C ASP A 157 6.32 5.92 -18.30
N PHE A 158 5.14 6.36 -17.91
CA PHE A 158 4.18 7.03 -18.79
C PHE A 158 3.51 8.17 -18.02
N ASP A 159 3.04 9.17 -18.75
CA ASP A 159 2.22 10.22 -18.15
C ASP A 159 0.84 9.66 -17.78
N GLY A 160 0.26 10.13 -16.68
CA GLY A 160 -1.00 9.65 -16.12
C GLY A 160 -2.17 9.62 -17.11
N ASN A 161 -2.18 10.51 -18.10
CA ASN A 161 -3.20 10.52 -19.17
C ASN A 161 -3.18 9.27 -20.07
N GLN A 162 -2.09 8.50 -20.08
CA GLN A 162 -1.96 7.27 -20.86
C GLN A 162 -2.35 6.02 -20.05
N SER A 163 -2.58 6.16 -18.73
CA SER A 163 -2.86 5.06 -17.81
C SER A 163 -4.02 4.17 -18.25
N TYR A 164 -5.13 4.77 -18.69
CA TYR A 164 -6.32 4.06 -19.17
C TYR A 164 -6.02 3.16 -20.38
N ASN A 165 -5.25 3.67 -21.35
CA ASN A 165 -4.85 2.92 -22.55
C ASN A 165 -3.94 1.71 -22.21
N LEU A 166 -3.34 1.74 -21.02
CA LEU A 166 -2.43 0.72 -20.52
C LEU A 166 -3.12 -0.21 -19.50
N GLY A 167 -4.42 -0.04 -19.26
CA GLY A 167 -5.18 -0.81 -18.27
C GLY A 167 -4.77 -0.53 -16.82
N VAL A 168 -4.08 0.60 -16.57
CA VAL A 168 -3.74 1.06 -15.22
C VAL A 168 -4.82 2.04 -14.77
N TYR A 169 -5.54 1.69 -13.71
CA TYR A 169 -6.63 2.51 -13.18
C TYR A 169 -6.12 3.47 -12.10
N GLN A 170 -6.30 4.77 -12.33
CA GLN A 170 -6.09 5.83 -11.36
C GLN A 170 -7.45 6.34 -10.89
N TYR A 171 -7.79 6.16 -9.61
CA TYR A 171 -9.09 6.56 -9.08
C TYR A 171 -9.17 8.05 -8.76
N ASN A 172 -8.03 8.68 -8.43
CA ASN A 172 -7.94 10.10 -8.08
C ASN A 172 -8.91 10.45 -6.94
N ASP A 173 -9.00 9.58 -5.93
CA ASP A 173 -10.02 9.63 -4.87
C ASP A 173 -10.08 11.00 -4.16
N MET A 174 -8.94 11.61 -3.87
CA MET A 174 -8.88 12.92 -3.22
C MET A 174 -9.23 14.07 -4.17
N ALA A 175 -8.90 13.98 -5.45
CA ALA A 175 -9.38 14.98 -6.42
C ALA A 175 -10.89 14.89 -6.59
N TYR A 176 -11.46 13.68 -6.57
CA TYR A 176 -12.91 13.47 -6.54
C TYR A 176 -13.57 14.09 -5.30
N LEU A 177 -12.97 13.91 -4.11
CA LEU A 177 -13.46 14.54 -2.87
C LEU A 177 -13.44 16.08 -2.90
N LEU A 178 -12.69 16.68 -3.82
CA LEU A 178 -12.62 18.11 -4.04
C LEU A 178 -13.43 18.58 -5.26
N SER A 179 -14.13 17.66 -5.95
CA SER A 179 -14.80 17.92 -7.24
C SER A 179 -13.85 18.48 -8.31
N LEU A 180 -12.57 18.07 -8.28
CA LEU A 180 -11.52 18.52 -9.19
C LEU A 180 -11.24 17.51 -10.32
N ASN A 181 -11.96 16.39 -10.35
CA ASN A 181 -11.76 15.30 -11.30
C ASN A 181 -12.03 15.68 -12.77
N SER A 182 -12.81 16.73 -13.03
CA SER A 182 -13.09 17.25 -14.38
C SER A 182 -12.09 18.32 -14.85
N LEU A 183 -11.18 18.77 -13.97
CA LEU A 183 -10.24 19.83 -14.27
C LEU A 183 -8.94 19.25 -14.87
N LYS A 184 -8.56 19.76 -16.04
CA LYS A 184 -7.32 19.44 -16.79
C LYS A 184 -6.01 19.64 -16.00
N TYR A 185 -6.08 20.14 -14.77
CA TYR A 185 -4.94 20.58 -13.96
C TYR A 185 -4.39 19.51 -12.99
N TYR A 186 -5.02 18.34 -12.92
CA TYR A 186 -4.69 17.23 -12.00
C TYR A 186 -4.35 15.94 -12.75
N ASN A 187 -3.38 15.99 -13.66
CA ASN A 187 -3.03 14.88 -14.55
C ASN A 187 -1.52 14.67 -14.76
N ASP A 188 -0.70 15.24 -13.87
CA ASP A 188 0.76 15.14 -13.90
C ASP A 188 1.31 13.94 -13.08
N ASP A 189 0.43 13.03 -12.68
CA ASP A 189 0.82 11.78 -12.02
C ASP A 189 1.60 10.87 -12.97
N LYS A 190 2.62 10.18 -12.44
CA LYS A 190 3.36 9.16 -13.19
C LYS A 190 2.71 7.79 -13.06
N THR A 191 2.57 7.13 -14.20
CA THR A 191 2.19 5.71 -14.29
C THR A 191 3.41 4.89 -14.62
N TYR A 192 3.54 3.72 -14.00
CA TYR A 192 4.62 2.79 -14.27
C TYR A 192 4.04 1.46 -14.67
N ILE A 193 4.74 0.78 -15.58
CA ILE A 193 4.47 -0.61 -15.92
C ILE A 193 5.76 -1.40 -15.80
N ILE A 194 5.65 -2.59 -15.24
CA ILE A 194 6.75 -3.53 -15.08
C ILE A 194 6.60 -4.57 -16.18
N SER A 195 7.40 -4.47 -17.24
CA SER A 195 7.09 -5.09 -18.55
C SER A 195 7.06 -6.62 -18.52
N ASN A 196 7.91 -7.23 -17.69
CA ASN A 196 7.94 -8.67 -17.41
C ASN A 196 6.69 -9.17 -16.65
N TYR A 197 5.90 -8.27 -16.04
CA TYR A 197 4.63 -8.58 -15.37
C TYR A 197 3.40 -8.15 -16.18
N ILE A 198 3.51 -7.88 -17.49
CA ILE A 198 2.35 -7.60 -18.38
C ILE A 198 1.88 -8.86 -19.14
N ILE A 199 2.76 -9.86 -19.32
CA ILE A 199 2.49 -11.01 -20.19
C ILE A 199 1.50 -11.95 -19.48
N LYS A 200 0.22 -11.88 -19.85
CA LYS A 200 -0.95 -12.67 -19.34
C LYS A 200 -0.71 -14.19 -19.24
N ASN A 201 0.12 -14.62 -18.31
CA ASN A 201 0.44 -16.03 -18.02
C ASN A 201 -0.31 -16.56 -16.81
N TYR A 202 -1.60 -16.22 -16.68
CA TYR A 202 -2.47 -16.74 -15.62
C TYR A 202 -3.74 -17.34 -16.21
N ALA A 203 -4.33 -18.32 -15.51
CA ALA A 203 -5.68 -18.78 -15.80
C ALA A 203 -6.62 -18.18 -14.74
N THR A 204 -7.58 -17.36 -15.18
CA THR A 204 -8.71 -16.98 -14.33
C THR A 204 -9.64 -18.17 -14.23
N ASN A 205 -9.79 -18.73 -13.03
CA ASN A 205 -10.70 -19.85 -12.82
C ASN A 205 -12.14 -19.37 -12.65
N TYR A 206 -12.37 -18.36 -11.79
CA TYR A 206 -13.71 -17.84 -11.49
C TYR A 206 -13.65 -16.36 -11.07
N TYR A 207 -14.42 -15.51 -11.74
CA TYR A 207 -14.80 -14.20 -11.21
C TYR A 207 -15.99 -14.42 -10.26
N ILE A 208 -15.80 -14.18 -8.97
CA ILE A 208 -16.87 -14.39 -7.96
C ILE A 208 -17.68 -13.10 -7.82
N SER A 209 -17.01 -11.94 -7.69
CA SER A 209 -17.62 -10.61 -7.73
C SER A 209 -16.56 -9.52 -7.97
N SER A 210 -16.96 -8.24 -8.00
CA SER A 210 -16.04 -7.10 -8.04
C SER A 210 -15.09 -7.00 -6.84
N GLU A 211 -15.39 -7.75 -5.78
CA GLU A 211 -14.69 -7.72 -4.50
C GLU A 211 -14.00 -9.05 -4.17
N ASN A 212 -14.31 -10.13 -4.91
CA ASN A 212 -13.78 -11.47 -4.66
C ASN A 212 -13.20 -12.07 -5.95
N PHE A 213 -11.89 -12.34 -5.93
CA PHE A 213 -11.15 -12.87 -7.07
C PHE A 213 -10.45 -14.19 -6.71
N SER A 214 -10.50 -15.16 -7.62
CA SER A 214 -9.69 -16.39 -7.54
C SER A 214 -8.98 -16.62 -8.87
N PHE A 215 -7.67 -16.87 -8.79
CA PHE A 215 -6.81 -17.13 -9.93
C PHE A 215 -5.80 -18.22 -9.57
N ASN A 216 -5.34 -18.97 -10.57
CA ASN A 216 -4.16 -19.83 -10.46
C ASN A 216 -3.08 -19.25 -11.36
N SER A 217 -1.90 -18.96 -10.80
CA SER A 217 -0.73 -18.68 -11.62
C SER A 217 -0.33 -19.94 -12.40
N LYS A 218 0.00 -19.79 -13.68
CA LYS A 218 0.57 -20.89 -14.49
C LYS A 218 2.08 -21.04 -14.27
N LEU A 219 2.71 -20.10 -13.60
CA LEU A 219 4.17 -20.04 -13.41
C LEU A 219 4.62 -20.69 -12.10
N TYR A 220 3.72 -20.84 -11.13
CA TYR A 220 4.02 -21.43 -9.83
C TYR A 220 3.30 -22.77 -9.64
N ASN A 221 4.07 -23.87 -9.64
CA ASN A 221 3.59 -25.23 -9.36
C ASN A 221 3.53 -25.56 -7.84
N ASN A 222 3.38 -24.54 -6.99
CA ASN A 222 3.29 -24.77 -5.54
C ASN A 222 1.90 -25.30 -5.16
N LYS A 223 1.83 -26.28 -4.25
CA LYS A 223 0.56 -26.82 -3.73
C LYS A 223 -0.06 -25.93 -2.65
N SER A 224 0.64 -24.90 -2.19
CA SER A 224 0.15 -23.96 -1.19
C SER A 224 -0.86 -22.98 -1.78
N ASN A 225 -2.08 -22.98 -1.24
CA ASN A 225 -3.08 -21.96 -1.56
C ASN A 225 -2.85 -20.72 -0.69
N ILE A 226 -2.93 -19.53 -1.29
CA ILE A 226 -2.79 -18.25 -0.57
C ILE A 226 -4.13 -17.51 -0.64
N MET A 227 -4.64 -17.10 0.52
CA MET A 227 -5.80 -16.21 0.61
C MET A 227 -5.31 -14.83 1.06
N ILE A 228 -5.62 -13.81 0.27
CA ILE A 228 -5.23 -12.43 0.54
C ILE A 228 -6.51 -11.63 0.82
N ILE A 229 -6.62 -11.09 2.03
CA ILE A 229 -7.68 -10.17 2.44
C ILE A 229 -7.07 -8.78 2.50
N ILE A 230 -7.58 -7.87 1.67
CA ILE A 230 -7.01 -6.53 1.43
C ILE A 230 -8.11 -5.47 1.48
N ASP A 231 -7.70 -4.23 1.74
CA ASP A 231 -8.51 -3.04 1.46
C ASP A 231 -8.21 -2.50 0.05
N SER A 232 -8.60 -1.25 -0.20
CA SER A 232 -8.41 -0.58 -1.50
C SER A 232 -6.94 -0.43 -1.93
N PHE A 233 -5.96 -0.49 -1.02
CA PHE A 233 -4.53 -0.50 -1.39
C PHE A 233 -4.17 -1.73 -2.24
N GLY A 234 -4.83 -2.86 -1.98
CA GLY A 234 -4.53 -4.09 -2.69
C GLY A 234 -4.99 -4.11 -4.15
N LEU A 235 -5.81 -3.14 -4.61
CA LEU A 235 -6.26 -3.05 -6.00
C LEU A 235 -5.09 -2.97 -6.99
N ASN A 236 -4.05 -2.20 -6.67
CA ASN A 236 -2.84 -2.09 -7.48
C ASN A 236 -1.92 -3.33 -7.39
N MET A 237 -2.21 -4.27 -6.48
CA MET A 237 -1.48 -5.52 -6.30
C MET A 237 -2.12 -6.71 -7.03
N ILE A 238 -3.43 -6.66 -7.34
CA ILE A 238 -4.17 -7.77 -7.98
C ILE A 238 -3.47 -8.24 -9.26
N GLY A 239 -2.97 -7.30 -10.07
CA GLY A 239 -2.20 -7.63 -11.27
C GLY A 239 -0.95 -8.45 -10.97
N LEU A 240 -0.20 -8.07 -9.93
CA LEU A 240 1.06 -8.71 -9.53
C LEU A 240 0.85 -10.11 -8.97
N TYR A 241 -0.20 -10.29 -8.15
CA TYR A 241 -0.52 -11.59 -7.57
C TYR A 241 -0.83 -12.64 -8.63
N ARG A 242 -1.54 -12.26 -9.71
CA ARG A 242 -1.83 -13.17 -10.81
C ARG A 242 -0.60 -13.79 -11.46
N TYR A 243 0.57 -13.15 -11.35
CA TYR A 243 1.81 -13.65 -11.96
C TYR A 243 2.62 -14.52 -11.04
N GLY A 244 2.88 -14.08 -9.81
CA GLY A 244 3.88 -14.74 -8.97
C GLY A 244 3.34 -15.53 -7.77
N ILE A 245 2.02 -15.71 -7.64
CA ILE A 245 1.42 -16.68 -6.71
C ILE A 245 0.26 -17.44 -7.33
#